data_AF-A0A352NZ03-F1
#
_entry.id   AF-A0A352NZ03-F1
#
_cell.length_a   1.000
_cell.length_b   1.000
_cell.length_c   1.000
_cell.angle_alpha   90.00
_cell.angle_beta   90.00
_cell.angle_gamma   90.00
#
_symmetry.space_group_name_H-M   'P 1'
#
loop_
_entity.id
_entity.type
_entity.pdbx_description
1 polymer ?
#
loop_
_entity_poly.entity_id
_entity_poly.type
_entity_poly.pdbx_seq_one_letter_code
_entity_poly.pdbx_strand_id
1 'polypeptide(L)' 'NWKMNKTLDEALKLVEELKPLVKDAKCDVVICPPYICLNEIVGKVRGTNIKVGAQNMYYEESGAYTGEV' A
#
# COMPACT_ATOMS: atom_id res chain seq x y z
N ASN A 1 2.33 -1.60 7.84
CA ASN A 1 3.29 -2.50 7.18
C ASN A 1 2.70 -3.90 7.11
N TRP A 2 2.48 -4.45 5.92
CA TRP A 2 1.91 -5.80 5.73
C TRP A 2 2.95 -6.91 5.61
N LYS A 3 4.25 -6.58 5.47
CA LYS A 3 5.32 -7.53 5.14
C LYS A 3 4.95 -8.33 3.88
N MET A 4 5.47 -9.54 3.74
CA MET A 4 5.15 -10.46 2.63
C MET A 4 3.87 -11.26 2.94
N ASN A 5 2.74 -10.57 3.09
CA ASN A 5 1.43 -11.18 3.34
C ASN A 5 0.37 -10.64 2.39
N LYS A 6 -0.70 -11.42 2.26
CA LYS A 6 -1.91 -11.16 1.49
C LYS A 6 -1.74 -11.38 -0.01
N THR A 7 -2.70 -12.08 -0.60
CA THR A 7 -2.93 -12.02 -2.04
C THR A 7 -3.57 -10.68 -2.42
N LEU A 8 -3.67 -10.38 -3.72
CA LEU A 8 -4.31 -9.16 -4.19
C LEU A 8 -5.77 -9.05 -3.68
N ASP A 9 -6.55 -10.12 -3.77
CA ASP A 9 -7.96 -10.11 -3.33
C ASP A 9 -8.09 -9.87 -1.82
N GLU A 10 -7.24 -10.51 -1.01
CA GLU A 10 -7.24 -10.32 0.43
C GLU A 10 -6.83 -8.90 0.83
N ALA A 11 -5.87 -8.32 0.10
CA ALA A 11 -5.41 -6.95 0.27
C ALA A 11 -6.51 -5.93 -0.06
N LEU A 12 -7.21 -6.11 -1.18
CA LEU A 12 -8.33 -5.25 -1.59
C LEU A 12 -9.49 -5.33 -0.61
N LYS A 13 -9.81 -6.54 -0.13
CA LYS A 13 -10.82 -6.76 0.90
C LYS A 13 -10.48 -6.02 2.19
N LEU A 14 -9.24 -6.14 2.66
CA LEU A 14 -8.77 -5.46 3.86
C LEU A 14 -8.89 -3.93 3.74
N VAL A 15 -8.59 -3.36 2.57
CA VAL A 15 -8.74 -1.91 2.37
C VAL A 15 -10.20 -1.48 2.49
N GLU A 16 -11.15 -2.21 1.89
CA GLU A 16 -12.57 -1.88 2.02
C GLU A 16 -13.06 -1.94 3.47
N GLU A 17 -12.58 -2.92 4.24
CA GLU A 17 -12.87 -3.04 5.67
C GLU A 17 -12.27 -1.87 6.48
N LEU A 18 -11.08 -1.38 6.09
CA LEU A 18 -10.40 -0.28 6.79
C LEU A 18 -11.04 1.09 6.56
N LYS A 19 -11.50 1.39 5.34
CA LYS A 19 -12.04 2.71 4.96
C LYS A 19 -13.00 3.32 5.99
N PRO A 20 -14.08 2.65 6.42
CA PRO A 20 -15.02 3.25 7.39
C PRO A 20 -14.44 3.36 8.79
N LEU A 21 -13.48 2.50 9.16
CA LEU A 21 -12.89 2.46 10.51
C LEU A 21 -11.94 3.63 10.75
N VAL A 22 -11.31 4.13 9.68
CA VAL A 22 -10.28 5.17 9.77
C VAL A 22 -10.72 6.52 9.23
N LYS A 23 -11.92 6.65 8.67
CA LYS A 23 -12.39 7.87 7.99
C LYS A 23 -12.27 9.15 8.85
N ASP A 24 -12.47 9.04 10.17
CA ASP A 24 -12.45 10.15 11.13
C ASP A 24 -11.15 10.18 11.97
N ALA A 25 -10.13 9.43 11.55
CA ALA A 25 -8.85 9.40 12.25
C ALA A 25 -8.23 10.80 12.30
N LYS A 26 -7.85 11.23 13.52
CA LYS A 26 -7.19 12.52 13.76
C LYS A 26 -5.68 12.48 13.51
N CYS A 27 -5.16 11.32 13.15
CA CYS A 27 -3.76 11.09 12.83
C CYS A 27 -3.60 10.60 11.38
N ASP A 28 -2.37 10.60 10.91
CA ASP A 28 -2.04 10.03 9.60
C ASP A 28 -2.20 8.51 9.61
N VAL A 29 -2.90 8.00 8.60
CA VAL A 29 -3.11 6.56 8.38
C VAL A 29 -2.35 6.15 7.13
N VAL A 30 -1.36 5.26 7.30
CA VAL A 30 -0.51 4.79 6.20
C VAL A 30 -0.50 3.27 6.16
N ILE A 31 -0.74 2.69 4.98
CA ILE A 31 -0.57 1.27 4.71
C ILE A 31 0.60 1.03 3.76
N CYS A 32 1.31 -0.09 3.97
CA CYS A 32 2.44 -0.48 3.13
C CYS A 32 2.26 -1.92 2.64
N PRO A 33 1.60 -2.15 1.49
CA PRO A 33 1.38 -3.47 0.91
C PRO A 33 2.67 -4.05 0.27
N PRO A 34 2.72 -5.37 -0.01
CA PRO A 34 3.72 -5.91 -0.93
C PRO A 34 3.68 -5.18 -2.28
N TYR A 35 4.84 -5.05 -2.94
CA TYR A 35 4.97 -4.32 -4.21
C TYR A 35 3.96 -4.77 -5.27
N ILE A 36 3.72 -6.08 -5.37
CA ILE A 36 2.78 -6.68 -6.33
C ILE A 36 1.32 -6.22 -6.17
N CYS A 37 0.95 -5.68 -5.00
CA CYS A 37 -0.39 -5.14 -4.74
C CYS A 37 -0.44 -3.61 -4.79
N LEU A 38 0.72 -2.93 -4.90
CA LEU A 38 0.84 -1.49 -4.63
C LEU A 38 -0.05 -0.65 -5.56
N ASN A 39 -0.01 -0.92 -6.86
CA ASN A 39 -0.77 -0.16 -7.87
C ASN A 39 -2.29 -0.23 -7.63
N GLU A 40 -2.81 -1.44 -7.40
CA GLU A 40 -4.24 -1.67 -7.15
C GLU A 40 -4.69 -1.01 -5.84
N ILE A 41 -3.86 -1.08 -4.80
CA ILE A 41 -4.14 -0.46 -3.51
C ILE A 41 -4.17 1.07 -3.62
N VAL A 42 -3.24 1.68 -4.37
CA VAL A 42 -3.26 3.12 -4.66
C VAL A 42 -4.58 3.53 -5.34
N GLY A 43 -5.05 2.74 -6.31
CA GLY A 43 -6.36 2.96 -6.93
C GLY A 43 -7.51 2.84 -5.92
N LYS A 44 -7.46 1.81 -5.08
CA LYS A 44 -8.53 1.47 -4.13
C LYS A 44 -8.74 2.50 -3.02
N VAL A 45 -7.68 3.18 -2.59
CA VAL A 45 -7.75 4.19 -1.51
C VAL A 45 -8.03 5.62 -2.00
N ARG A 46 -8.17 5.85 -3.31
CA ARG A 46 -8.47 7.19 -3.86
C ARG A 46 -9.72 7.78 -3.20
N GLY A 47 -9.63 9.05 -2.81
CA GLY A 47 -10.72 9.78 -2.14
C GLY A 47 -10.88 9.47 -0.65
N THR A 48 -9.96 8.73 -0.04
CA THR A 48 -9.94 8.45 1.41
C THR A 48 -8.78 9.17 2.10
N ASN A 49 -8.75 9.13 3.43
CA ASN A 49 -7.62 9.65 4.22
C ASN A 49 -6.45 8.64 4.36
N ILE A 50 -6.54 7.47 3.71
CA ILE A 50 -5.49 6.44 3.77
C ILE A 50 -4.39 6.80 2.77
N LYS A 51 -3.18 7.00 3.27
CA LYS A 51 -1.95 7.13 2.48
C LYS A 51 -1.34 5.75 2.22
N VAL A 52 -0.56 5.62 1.14
CA VAL A 52 0.10 4.37 0.74
C VAL A 52 1.60 4.60 0.63
N GLY A 53 2.39 3.68 1.19
CA GLY A 53 3.84 3.62 1.01
C GLY A 53 4.30 2.27 0.45
N ALA A 54 5.45 2.24 -0.21
CA ALA A 54 6.12 0.99 -0.54
C ALA A 54 6.81 0.41 0.71
N GLN A 55 7.21 -0.86 0.65
CA GLN A 55 7.94 -1.53 1.75
C GLN A 55 9.47 -1.38 1.63
N ASN A 56 9.98 -1.19 0.42
CA ASN A 56 11.38 -0.95 0.12
C ASN A 56 11.47 -0.07 -1.14
N MET A 57 12.61 0.59 -1.31
CA MET A 57 13.01 1.25 -2.55
C MET A 57 14.54 1.19 -2.65
N TYR A 58 15.04 1.04 -3.87
CA TYR A 58 16.46 1.18 -4.14
C TYR A 58 16.87 2.66 -4.09
N TYR A 59 18.13 2.92 -3.75
CA TYR A 59 18.61 4.30 -3.54
C TYR A 59 18.95 5.02 -4.85
N GLU A 60 19.15 4.29 -5.95
CA GLU A 60 19.36 4.84 -7.28
C GLU A 60 18.03 4.93 -8.04
N GLU A 61 17.87 5.99 -8.84
CA GLU A 61 16.65 6.25 -9.60
C GLU A 61 16.42 5.24 -10.74
N SER A 62 17.49 4.72 -11.36
CA SER A 62 17.39 3.70 -12.42
C SER A 62 18.74 3.03 -12.72
N GLY A 63 18.71 1.80 -13.24
CA GLY A 63 19.91 1.08 -13.66
C GLY A 63 19.70 -0.43 -13.79
N ALA A 64 20.81 -1.16 -13.93
CA ALA A 64 20.81 -2.62 -14.06
C ALA A 64 20.67 -3.32 -12.68
N TYR A 65 19.56 -3.07 -11.99
CA TYR A 65 19.28 -3.56 -10.63
C TYR A 65 18.14 -4.59 -10.64
N THR A 66 18.42 -5.79 -11.17
CA THR A 66 17.41 -6.85 -11.33
C THR A 66 16.71 -7.17 -10.01
N GLY A 67 15.39 -6.97 -9.97
CA GLY A 67 14.53 -7.30 -8.83
C GLY A 67 14.29 -6.15 -7.84
N GLU A 68 15.03 -5.04 -7.98
CA GLU A 68 14.80 -3.83 -7.20
C GLU A 68 13.69 -2.95 -7.80
N VAL A 69 13.18 -2.04 -6.97
CA VAL A 69 12.15 -1.05 -7.30
C VAL A 69 12.67 0.33 -6.97
#